data_AF-A0A0F2Q4J4-F1
#
_entry.id   AF-A0A0F2Q4J4-F1
#
_cell.length_a   1.000
_cell.length_b   1.000
_cell.length_c   1.000
_cell.angle_alpha   90.00
_cell.angle_beta   90.00
_cell.angle_gamma   90.00
#
_symmetry.space_group_name_H-M   'P 1'
#
loop_
_entity.id
_entity.type
_entity.pdbx_description
1 polymer ?
#
loop_
_entity_poly.entity_id
_entity_poly.type
_entity_poly.pdbx_seq_one_letter_code
_entity_poly.pdbx_strand_id
1 'polypeptide(L)'
;MKRLVLIFIWFIGITIVIKLVLHNQPLGYFWLVVIGLSVFFGFYGGQEKKIPEDFNHQLRLWLDKYRDYPYYHRQQFLSDVVKRALKIGQVNHVEKFLNYIVETEPDNETAQSLLIALWGTEVINNKSA
;
A
#
# COMPACT_ATOMS: atom_id res chain seq x y z
N MET A 1 -6.88 11.31 -4.44
CA MET A 1 -7.94 12.30 -4.10
C MET A 1 -9.36 11.71 -3.97
N LYS A 2 -9.82 10.83 -4.88
CA LYS A 2 -11.21 10.31 -4.86
C LYS A 2 -11.62 9.63 -3.54
N ARG A 3 -10.70 8.91 -2.88
CA ARG A 3 -10.94 8.20 -1.62
C ARG A 3 -11.19 9.13 -0.43
N LEU A 4 -10.46 10.25 -0.33
CA LEU A 4 -10.64 11.24 0.74
C LEU A 4 -11.98 11.98 0.61
N VAL A 5 -12.39 12.32 -0.61
CA VAL A 5 -13.69 12.95 -0.89
C VAL A 5 -14.84 12.01 -0.52
N LEU A 6 -14.72 10.71 -0.83
CA LEU A 6 -15.72 9.70 -0.48
C LEU A 6 -15.85 9.51 1.04
N ILE A 7 -14.71 9.48 1.76
CA ILE A 7 -14.70 9.42 3.23
C ILE A 7 -15.35 10.67 3.82
N PHE A 8 -15.07 11.86 3.26
CA PHE A 8 -15.64 13.11 3.73
C PHE A 8 -17.15 13.19 3.53
N ILE A 9 -17.65 12.77 2.35
CA ILE A 9 -19.10 12.69 2.05
C ILE A 9 -19.78 11.69 3.00
N TRP A 10 -19.14 10.56 3.27
CA TRP A 10 -19.67 9.56 4.21
C TRP A 10 -19.75 10.09 5.64
N PHE A 11 -18.74 10.85 6.08
CA PHE A 11 -18.73 11.51 7.40
C PHE A 11 -19.83 12.58 7.54
N ILE A 12 -20.05 13.37 6.48
CA ILE A 12 -21.14 14.36 6.44
C ILE A 12 -22.50 13.66 6.51
N GLY A 13 -22.68 12.59 5.73
CA GLY A 13 -23.92 11.81 5.73
C GLY A 13 -24.27 11.27 7.12
N ILE A 14 -23.28 10.69 7.80
CA ILE A 14 -23.45 10.20 9.18
C ILE A 14 -23.77 11.33 10.15
N THR A 15 -23.09 12.47 10.04
CA THR A 15 -23.32 13.61 10.93
C THR A 15 -24.76 14.15 10.81
N ILE A 16 -25.29 14.20 9.58
CA ILE A 16 -26.67 14.62 9.31
C ILE A 16 -27.67 13.60 9.87
N VAL A 17 -27.45 12.30 9.66
CA VAL A 17 -28.32 11.23 10.16
C VAL A 17 -28.33 11.20 11.69
N ILE A 18 -27.16 11.35 12.34
CA ILE A 18 -27.04 11.44 13.81
C ILE A 18 -27.81 12.66 14.31
N LYS A 19 -27.66 13.84 13.69
CA LYS A 19 -28.37 15.06 14.10
C LYS A 19 -29.89 14.95 13.93
N LEU A 20 -30.36 14.21 12.91
CA LEU A 20 -31.78 13.93 12.68
C LEU A 20 -32.34 12.93 13.70
N VAL A 21 -31.61 11.86 14.01
CA VAL A 21 -32.06 10.79 14.92
C VAL A 21 -31.94 11.20 16.39
N LEU A 22 -30.97 12.05 16.74
CA LEU A 22 -30.65 12.45 18.12
C LEU A 22 -30.92 13.95 18.37
N HIS A 23 -31.94 14.51 17.73
CA HIS A 23 -32.21 15.96 17.74
C HIS A 23 -32.31 16.58 19.16
N ASN A 24 -32.72 15.80 20.15
CA ASN A 24 -32.90 16.24 21.55
C ASN A 24 -31.89 15.64 22.55
N GLN A 25 -30.83 14.97 22.10
CA GLN A 25 -29.87 14.32 23.00
C GLN A 25 -28.63 15.20 23.24
N PRO A 26 -28.03 15.17 24.45
CA PRO A 26 -26.90 16.01 24.79
C PRO A 26 -25.68 15.70 23.92
N LEU A 27 -24.86 16.73 23.63
CA LEU A 27 -23.67 16.66 22.77
C LEU A 27 -22.68 15.52 23.12
N GLY A 28 -22.75 14.94 24.33
CA GLY A 28 -21.94 13.78 24.71
C GLY A 28 -22.13 12.56 23.82
N TYR A 29 -23.35 12.33 23.29
CA TYR A 29 -23.61 11.19 22.40
C TYR A 29 -22.94 11.34 21.03
N PHE A 30 -22.77 12.57 20.54
CA PHE A 30 -22.02 12.84 19.32
C PHE A 30 -20.56 12.39 19.44
N TRP A 31 -19.92 12.69 20.58
CA TRP A 31 -18.55 12.27 20.85
C TRP A 31 -18.41 10.75 21.00
N LEU A 32 -19.38 10.07 21.59
CA LEU A 32 -19.39 8.60 21.65
C LEU A 32 -19.43 7.96 20.25
N VAL A 33 -20.21 8.53 19.33
CA VAL A 33 -20.24 8.04 17.94
C VAL A 33 -18.93 8.33 17.21
N VAL A 34 -18.32 9.51 17.41
CA VAL A 34 -17.00 9.83 16.84
C VAL A 34 -15.90 8.91 17.38
N ILE A 35 -15.91 8.61 18.67
CA ILE A 35 -14.96 7.66 19.29
C ILE A 35 -15.21 6.25 18.75
N GLY A 36 -16.47 5.81 18.68
CA GLY A 36 -16.85 4.51 18.13
C GLY A 36 -16.42 4.33 16.67
N LEU A 37 -16.61 5.36 15.84
CA LEU A 37 -16.14 5.38 14.45
C LEU A 37 -14.62 5.41 14.37
N SER A 38 -13.94 6.18 15.21
CA SER A 38 -12.47 6.24 15.25
C SER A 38 -11.86 4.90 15.64
N VAL A 39 -12.47 4.18 16.59
CA VAL A 39 -12.07 2.81 16.95
C VAL A 39 -12.37 1.84 15.80
N PHE A 40 -13.60 1.86 15.27
CA PHE A 40 -14.01 0.94 14.20
C PHE A 40 -13.15 1.08 12.94
N PHE A 41 -12.85 2.31 12.51
CA PHE A 41 -12.00 2.56 11.34
C PHE A 41 -10.50 2.49 11.67
N GLY A 42 -10.09 2.80 12.90
CA GLY A 42 -8.70 2.69 13.35
C GLY A 42 -8.19 1.25 13.36
N PHE A 43 -9.05 0.28 13.68
CA PHE A 43 -8.70 -1.15 13.68
C PHE A 43 -8.57 -1.78 12.29
N TYR A 44 -9.08 -1.15 11.23
CA TYR A 44 -8.87 -1.58 9.84
C TYR A 44 -7.55 -1.08 9.25
N GLY A 45 -6.74 -0.36 10.03
CA GLY A 45 -5.43 0.16 9.65
C GLY A 45 -4.35 -0.92 9.62
N GLY A 46 -4.29 -1.67 8.51
CA GLY A 46 -3.10 -2.40 8.09
C GLY A 46 -2.85 -3.70 8.83
N GLN A 47 -3.49 -4.79 8.36
CA GLN A 47 -2.86 -6.09 8.55
C GLN A 47 -1.53 -6.06 7.79
N GLU A 48 -0.41 -6.02 8.50
CA GLU A 48 0.88 -6.30 7.90
C GLU A 48 0.80 -7.68 7.25
N LYS A 49 0.85 -7.71 5.92
CA LYS A 49 0.81 -8.97 5.18
C LYS A 49 2.04 -9.78 5.61
N LYS A 50 1.81 -11.00 6.11
CA LYS A 50 2.90 -11.89 6.50
C LYS A 50 3.87 -12.06 5.32
N ILE A 51 5.16 -12.00 5.62
CA ILE A 51 6.20 -12.24 4.62
C ILE A 51 6.04 -13.70 4.15
N PRO A 52 5.97 -13.96 2.83
CA PRO A 52 5.80 -15.31 2.30
C PRO A 52 6.97 -16.22 2.71
N GLU A 53 6.70 -17.50 2.97
CA GLU A 53 7.73 -18.46 3.42
C GLU A 53 8.76 -18.76 2.32
N ASP A 54 8.40 -18.59 1.04
CA ASP A 54 9.26 -18.81 -0.12
C ASP A 54 10.26 -17.67 -0.37
N PHE A 55 10.27 -16.63 0.47
CA PHE A 55 11.25 -15.55 0.39
C PHE A 55 12.64 -16.04 0.79
N ASN A 56 13.54 -16.06 -0.18
CA ASN A 56 14.95 -16.33 0.04
C ASN A 56 15.59 -15.25 0.93
N HIS A 57 16.81 -15.51 1.41
CA HIS A 57 17.51 -14.59 2.31
C HIS A 57 17.69 -13.17 1.72
N GLN A 58 17.96 -13.08 0.43
CA GLN A 58 18.17 -11.80 -0.26
C GLN A 58 16.89 -10.95 -0.32
N LEU A 59 15.74 -11.57 -0.59
CA LEU A 59 14.45 -10.89 -0.63
C LEU A 59 14.05 -10.37 0.76
N ARG A 60 14.35 -11.14 1.81
CA ARG A 60 14.15 -10.68 3.20
C ARG A 60 14.99 -9.46 3.51
N LEU A 61 16.29 -9.48 3.16
CA LEU A 61 17.16 -8.32 3.33
C LEU A 61 16.69 -7.08 2.56
N TRP A 62 16.10 -7.26 1.37
CA TRP A 62 15.52 -6.15 0.62
C TRP A 62 14.27 -5.61 1.27
N LEU A 63 13.38 -6.48 1.79
CA LEU A 63 12.19 -6.09 2.51
C LEU A 63 12.51 -5.34 3.79
N ASP A 64 13.44 -5.85 4.59
CA ASP A 64 13.83 -5.22 5.87
C ASP A 64 14.36 -3.81 5.61
N LYS A 65 15.28 -3.67 4.65
CA LYS A 65 15.79 -2.35 4.23
C LYS A 65 14.70 -1.44 3.71
N TYR A 66 13.79 -1.96 2.88
CA TYR A 66 12.67 -1.18 2.34
C TYR A 66 11.78 -0.63 3.45
N ARG A 67 11.46 -1.45 4.46
CA ARG A 67 10.62 -1.06 5.60
C ARG A 67 11.31 -0.01 6.48
N ASP A 68 12.61 -0.14 6.69
CA ASP A 68 13.42 0.79 7.48
C ASP A 68 13.55 2.18 6.83
N TYR A 69 13.42 2.29 5.51
CA TYR A 69 13.54 3.58 4.82
C TYR A 69 12.30 4.47 5.00
N PRO A 70 12.49 5.80 5.14
CA PRO A 70 11.41 6.77 5.00
C PRO A 70 10.77 6.70 3.61
N TYR A 71 9.49 7.07 3.49
CA TYR A 71 8.72 6.98 2.24
C TYR A 71 9.44 7.53 1.00
N TYR A 72 10.10 8.70 1.12
CA TYR A 72 10.86 9.29 0.02
C TYR A 72 12.03 8.39 -0.45
N HIS A 73 12.73 7.76 0.49
CA HIS A 73 13.86 6.89 0.18
C HIS A 73 13.43 5.50 -0.32
N ARG A 74 12.22 5.06 0.01
CA ARG A 74 11.65 3.79 -0.49
C ARG A 74 11.57 3.76 -2.01
N GLN A 75 11.13 4.84 -2.65
CA GLN A 75 11.01 4.90 -4.11
C GLN A 75 12.37 4.80 -4.82
N GLN A 76 13.38 5.49 -4.28
CA GLN A 76 14.76 5.41 -4.79
C GLN A 76 15.33 4.00 -4.60
N PHE A 77 15.11 3.40 -3.43
CA PHE A 77 15.54 2.04 -3.14
C PHE A 77 14.93 1.01 -4.11
N LEU A 78 13.62 1.09 -4.38
CA LEU A 78 12.95 0.21 -5.35
C LEU A 78 13.63 0.30 -6.72
N SER A 79 13.85 1.52 -7.21
CA SER A 79 14.50 1.76 -8.50
C SER A 79 15.92 1.18 -8.56
N ASP A 80 16.69 1.35 -7.49
CA ASP A 80 18.06 0.86 -7.40
C ASP A 80 18.15 -0.67 -7.32
N VAL A 81 17.24 -1.31 -6.58
CA VAL A 81 17.13 -2.77 -6.49
C VAL A 81 16.77 -3.36 -7.84
N VAL A 82 15.77 -2.81 -8.53
CA VAL A 82 15.36 -3.24 -9.88
C VAL A 82 16.54 -3.11 -10.85
N LYS A 83 17.19 -1.94 -10.93
CA LYS A 83 18.35 -1.73 -11.80
C LYS A 83 19.49 -2.71 -11.53
N ARG A 84 19.80 -2.97 -10.25
CA ARG A 84 20.86 -3.90 -9.88
C ARG A 84 20.49 -5.33 -10.24
N ALA A 85 19.27 -5.77 -9.95
CA ALA A 85 18.83 -7.12 -10.24
C ALA A 85 18.75 -7.41 -11.74
N LEU A 86 18.29 -6.45 -12.55
CA LEU A 86 18.30 -6.57 -14.01
C LEU A 86 19.72 -6.75 -14.55
N LYS A 87 20.71 -6.02 -14.02
CA LYS A 87 22.12 -6.15 -14.42
C LYS A 87 22.71 -7.53 -14.12
N ILE A 88 22.28 -8.18 -13.04
CA ILE A 88 22.77 -9.50 -12.60
C ILE A 88 21.85 -10.65 -13.04
N GLY A 89 20.84 -10.39 -13.86
CA GLY A 89 19.91 -11.41 -14.37
C GLY A 89 18.94 -12.00 -13.33
N GLN A 90 18.73 -11.33 -12.20
CA GLN A 90 17.82 -11.79 -11.13
C GLN A 90 16.39 -11.27 -11.30
N VAL A 91 15.86 -11.36 -12.52
CA VAL A 91 14.55 -10.79 -12.91
C VAL A 91 13.42 -11.37 -12.03
N ASN A 92 13.35 -12.70 -11.92
CA ASN A 92 12.33 -13.40 -11.12
C ASN A 92 12.33 -12.99 -9.63
N HIS A 93 13.49 -12.66 -9.07
CA HIS A 93 13.58 -12.24 -7.67
C HIS A 93 12.99 -10.84 -7.49
N VAL A 94 13.32 -9.92 -8.40
CA VAL A 94 12.75 -8.58 -8.35
C VAL A 94 11.26 -8.57 -8.65
N GLU A 95 10.79 -9.45 -9.54
CA GLU A 95 9.37 -9.60 -9.79
C GLU A 95 8.62 -10.01 -8.50
N LYS A 96 9.08 -11.06 -7.81
CA LYS A 96 8.51 -11.50 -6.52
C LYS A 96 8.51 -10.39 -5.48
N PHE A 97 9.62 -9.64 -5.40
CA PHE A 97 9.75 -8.51 -4.49
C PHE A 97 8.73 -7.41 -4.80
N LEU A 98 8.65 -6.97 -6.05
CA LEU A 98 7.72 -5.92 -6.49
C LEU A 98 6.26 -6.35 -6.34
N ASN A 99 5.91 -7.59 -6.66
CA ASN A 99 4.58 -8.14 -6.45
C ASN A 99 4.17 -8.06 -4.98
N TYR A 100 5.06 -8.47 -4.07
CA TYR A 100 4.77 -8.35 -2.64
C TYR A 100 4.55 -6.89 -2.23
N ILE A 101 5.39 -5.95 -2.70
CA ILE A 101 5.22 -4.52 -2.39
C ILE A 101 3.87 -4.00 -2.90
N VAL A 102 3.49 -4.29 -4.15
CA VAL A 102 2.21 -3.88 -4.74
C VAL A 102 1.02 -4.48 -3.99
N GLU A 103 1.14 -5.72 -3.53
CA GLU A 103 0.10 -6.36 -2.74
C GLU A 103 -0.05 -5.77 -1.33
N THR A 104 1.04 -5.29 -0.73
CA THR A 104 1.04 -4.65 0.60
C THR A 104 0.73 -3.16 0.56
N GLU A 105 1.17 -2.47 -0.48
CA GLU A 105 1.05 -1.03 -0.72
C GLU A 105 0.48 -0.81 -2.13
N PRO A 106 -0.84 -1.07 -2.34
CA PRO A 106 -1.46 -1.00 -3.67
C PRO A 106 -1.52 0.41 -4.25
N ASP A 107 -1.22 1.44 -3.47
CA ASP A 107 -1.07 2.83 -3.89
C ASP A 107 0.38 3.20 -4.27
N ASN A 108 1.31 2.26 -4.20
CA ASN A 108 2.70 2.47 -4.61
C ASN A 108 2.85 2.45 -6.14
N GLU A 109 2.60 3.60 -6.78
CA GLU A 109 2.69 3.78 -8.24
C GLU A 109 4.09 3.45 -8.80
N THR A 110 5.15 3.66 -8.01
CA THR A 110 6.53 3.35 -8.42
C THR A 110 6.73 1.84 -8.54
N ALA A 111 6.28 1.06 -7.56
CA ALA A 111 6.38 -0.40 -7.61
C ALA A 111 5.59 -0.99 -8.79
N GLN A 112 4.38 -0.47 -9.05
CA GLN A 112 3.57 -0.87 -10.20
C GLN A 112 4.26 -0.53 -11.54
N SER A 113 4.79 0.68 -11.67
CA SER A 113 5.48 1.12 -12.89
C SER A 113 6.73 0.28 -13.17
N LEU A 114 7.49 -0.05 -12.12
CA LEU A 114 8.68 -0.89 -12.23
C LEU A 114 8.33 -2.34 -12.61
N LEU A 115 7.23 -2.89 -12.08
CA LEU A 115 6.74 -4.22 -12.44
C LEU A 115 6.32 -4.27 -13.92
N ILE A 116 5.57 -3.27 -14.38
CA ILE A 116 5.19 -3.14 -15.80
C ILE A 116 6.42 -3.02 -16.69
N ALA A 117 7.40 -2.20 -16.29
CA ALA A 117 8.64 -2.05 -17.05
C ALA A 117 9.42 -3.37 -17.16
N LEU A 118 9.48 -4.15 -16.07
CA LEU A 118 10.09 -5.48 -16.03
C LEU A 118 9.44 -6.41 -17.06
N TRP A 119 8.11 -6.50 -17.05
CA TRP A 119 7.35 -7.32 -18.00
C TRP A 119 7.53 -6.82 -19.44
N GLY A 120 7.55 -5.50 -19.65
CA GLY A 120 7.82 -4.89 -20.95
C GLY A 120 9.20 -5.28 -21.49
N THR A 121 10.22 -5.34 -20.63
CA THR A 121 11.57 -5.78 -21.03
C THR A 121 11.63 -7.26 -21.40
N GLU A 122 10.92 -8.13 -20.71
CA GLU A 122 10.85 -9.57 -21.06
C GLU A 122 10.17 -9.81 -22.40
N VAL A 123 9.08 -9.09 -22.69
CA VAL A 123 8.36 -9.19 -23.97
C VAL A 123 9.22 -8.75 -25.16
N ILE A 124 10.05 -7.72 -24.98
CA ILE A 124 10.96 -7.23 -26.02
C ILE A 124 12.13 -8.20 -26.23
N ASN A 125 12.72 -8.73 -25.15
CA ASN A 125 13.83 -9.67 -25.25
C ASN A 125 13.41 -11.00 -25.89
N ASN A 126 12.20 -11.50 -25.59
CA ASN A 126 11.67 -12.74 -26.18
C ASN A 126 11.29 -12.61 -27.67
N LYS A 127 11.17 -11.39 -28.21
CA LYS A 127 11.00 -11.17 -29.66
C LYS A 127 12.33 -11.06 -30.42
N SER A 128 13.44 -11.01 -29.69
CA SER A 128 14.79 -10.79 -30.22
C SER A 128 15.63 -12.07 -30.25
N ALA A 129 15.08 -13.19 -29.77
CA ALA A 129 15.65 -14.53 -29.78
C ALA A 129 14.88 -15.41 -30.78
#